data_AF-A0A6G7SZC7-F1
#
_entry.id   AF-A0A6G7SZC7-F1
#
_cell.length_a   1.000
_cell.length_b   1.000
_cell.length_c   1.000
_cell.angle_alpha   90.00
_cell.angle_beta   90.00
_cell.angle_gamma   90.00
#
_symmetry.space_group_name_H-M   'P 1'
#
loop_
_entity.id
_entity.type
_entity.pdbx_description
1 polymer ?
#
loop_
_entity_poly.entity_id
_entity_poly.type
_entity_poly.pdbx_seq_one_letter_code
_entity_poly.pdbx_strand_id
1 'polypeptide(L)' 'MSGNLAPPVQLGEPQPHPKPAAECDVCRALVHERQVAEVQGNLSKVSDVNIELRSHPKHAGQR' A
#
# COMPACT_ATOMS: atom_id res chain seq x y z
N MET A 1 -36.62 25.01 -1.63
CA MET A 1 -35.22 24.72 -2.03
C MET A 1 -35.04 23.21 -2.00
N SER A 2 -35.32 22.51 -3.11
CA SER A 2 -35.06 21.06 -3.17
C SER A 2 -33.60 20.85 -3.54
N GLY A 3 -32.80 20.38 -2.58
CA GLY A 3 -31.41 20.01 -2.81
C GLY A 3 -31.34 18.72 -3.61
N ASN A 4 -30.78 18.79 -4.82
CA ASN A 4 -30.46 17.62 -5.61
C ASN A 4 -29.20 16.95 -5.02
N LEU A 5 -29.36 15.78 -4.38
CA LEU A 5 -28.23 14.96 -3.95
C LEU A 5 -27.78 14.11 -5.14
N ALA A 6 -26.53 14.28 -5.56
CA ALA A 6 -25.93 13.39 -6.54
C ALA A 6 -25.99 11.94 -6.02
N PRO A 7 -26.17 10.95 -6.93
CA PRO A 7 -26.16 9.55 -6.53
C PRO A 7 -24.82 9.18 -5.86
N PRO A 8 -24.81 8.21 -4.93
CA PRO A 8 -23.60 7.76 -4.27
C PRO A 8 -22.55 7.27 -5.29
N VAL A 9 -21.31 7.72 -5.12
CA VAL A 9 -20.17 7.16 -5.86
C VAL A 9 -19.92 5.73 -5.38
N GLN A 10 -19.94 4.77 -6.30
CA GLN A 10 -19.38 3.45 -6.03
C GLN A 10 -17.86 3.52 -6.14
N LEU A 11 -17.17 3.21 -5.04
CA LEU A 11 -15.74 2.95 -5.03
C LEU A 11 -15.50 1.46 -5.33
N GLY A 12 -14.45 1.17 -6.09
CA GLY A 12 -14.00 -0.20 -6.30
C GLY A 12 -13.39 -0.81 -5.03
N GLU A 13 -13.15 -2.12 -5.06
CA GLU A 13 -12.48 -2.81 -3.95
C GLU A 13 -11.07 -2.26 -3.73
N PRO A 14 -10.63 -2.10 -2.46
CA PRO A 14 -9.26 -1.74 -2.17
C PRO A 14 -8.29 -2.76 -2.77
N GLN A 15 -7.23 -2.26 -3.41
CA GLN A 15 -6.16 -3.14 -3.88
C GLN A 15 -5.49 -3.83 -2.69
N PRO A 16 -5.06 -5.10 -2.85
CA PRO A 16 -4.32 -5.79 -1.80
C PRO A 16 -3.02 -5.05 -1.44
N HIS A 17 -2.50 -5.38 -0.25
CA HIS A 17 -1.19 -4.88 0.16
C HIS A 17 -0.11 -5.28 -0.85
N PRO A 18 0.84 -4.38 -1.15
CA PRO A 18 1.94 -4.71 -2.04
C PRO A 18 2.79 -5.85 -1.47
N LYS A 19 3.23 -6.72 -2.37
CA LYS A 19 4.18 -7.81 -2.09
C LYS A 19 5.60 -7.33 -2.37
N PRO A 20 6.59 -7.70 -1.53
CA PRO A 20 7.98 -7.39 -1.81
C PRO A 20 8.49 -8.18 -3.01
N ALA A 21 9.51 -7.66 -3.69
CA ALA A 21 10.37 -8.49 -4.53
C ALA A 21 11.33 -9.29 -3.64
N ALA A 22 11.42 -10.61 -3.84
CA ALA A 22 12.15 -11.52 -2.96
C ALA A 22 13.66 -11.21 -2.90
N GLU A 23 14.23 -10.76 -4.02
CA GLU A 23 15.65 -10.48 -4.20
C GLU A 23 16.03 -9.00 -3.93
N CYS A 24 15.10 -8.21 -3.39
CA CYS A 24 15.34 -6.79 -3.11
C CYS A 24 15.38 -6.53 -1.60
N ASP A 25 16.55 -6.17 -1.11
CA ASP A 25 16.73 -5.89 0.32
C ASP A 25 15.99 -4.64 0.77
N VAL A 26 15.77 -3.66 -0.12
CA VAL A 26 14.92 -2.50 0.17
C VAL A 26 13.47 -2.94 0.37
N CYS A 27 12.92 -3.76 -0.52
CA CYS A 27 11.57 -4.31 -0.34
C CYS A 27 11.45 -5.15 0.94
N ARG A 28 12.50 -5.91 1.28
CA ARG A 28 12.55 -6.72 2.52
C ARG A 28 12.54 -5.82 3.77
N ALA A 29 13.34 -4.76 3.77
CA ALA A 29 13.39 -3.79 4.86
C ALA A 29 12.04 -3.09 5.05
N LEU A 30 11.41 -2.65 3.97
CA LEU A 30 10.09 -2.02 4.01
C LEU A 30 9.01 -2.98 4.54
N VAL A 31 9.05 -4.27 4.18
CA VAL A 31 8.11 -5.25 4.75
C VAL A 31 8.32 -5.43 6.25
N HIS A 32 9.56 -5.47 6.72
CA HIS A 32 9.85 -5.53 8.15
C HIS A 32 9.33 -4.27 8.87
N GLU A 33 9.57 -3.09 8.31
CA GLU A 33 9.05 -1.82 8.86
C GLU A 33 7.52 -1.81 8.92
N ARG A 34 6.84 -2.33 7.89
CA ARG A 34 5.38 -2.49 7.88
C ARG A 34 4.91 -3.37 9.03
N GLN A 35 5.54 -4.52 9.24
CA GLN A 35 5.18 -5.45 10.32
C GLN A 35 5.35 -4.81 11.70
N VAL A 36 6.43 -4.06 11.92
CA VAL A 36 6.65 -3.32 13.17
C VAL A 36 5.54 -2.28 13.37
N ALA A 37 5.19 -1.52 12.34
CA ALA A 37 4.12 -0.53 12.40
C ALA A 37 2.74 -1.16 12.66
N GLU A 38 2.45 -2.32 12.07
CA GLU A 38 1.23 -3.11 12.33
C GLU A 38 1.14 -3.53 13.80
N VAL A 39 2.22 -4.07 14.37
CA VAL A 39 2.28 -4.48 15.79
C VAL A 39 2.09 -3.28 16.73
N GLN A 40 2.58 -2.11 16.34
CA GLN A 40 2.41 -0.86 17.11
C GLN A 40 1.04 -0.19 16.90
N GLY A 41 0.20 -0.71 16.00
CA GLY A 41 -1.08 -0.07 15.64
C GLY A 41 -0.93 1.23 14.84
N ASN A 42 0.24 1.50 14.29
CA ASN A 42 0.52 2.72 13.53
C ASN A 42 0.08 2.56 12.06
N LEU A 43 -1.24 2.60 11.83
CA LEU A 43 -1.83 2.39 10.51
C LEU A 43 -1.49 3.50 9.49
N SER A 44 -1.16 4.70 9.95
CA SER A 44 -0.63 5.76 9.08
C SER A 44 0.69 5.32 8.47
N LYS A 45 1.62 4.87 9.31
CA LYS A 45 2.93 4.41 8.85
C LYS A 45 2.83 3.16 7.96
N VAL A 46 1.91 2.24 8.27
CA VAL A 46 1.61 1.10 7.39
C VAL A 46 1.20 1.56 5.98
N SER A 47 0.37 2.61 5.91
CA SER A 47 -0.07 3.17 4.63
C SER A 47 1.08 3.80 3.85
N ASP A 48 1.95 4.57 4.52
CA ASP A 48 3.13 5.18 3.91
C ASP A 48 4.07 4.11 3.33
N VAL A 49 4.36 3.07 4.10
CA VAL A 49 5.22 1.96 3.67
C VAL A 49 4.59 1.19 2.49
N ASN A 50 3.27 1.05 2.45
CA ASN A 50 2.58 0.44 1.31
C ASN A 50 2.66 1.32 0.05
N ILE A 51 2.65 2.65 0.19
CA ILE A 51 2.86 3.56 -0.95
C ILE A 51 4.30 3.40 -1.47
N GLU A 52 5.29 3.36 -0.58
CA GLU A 52 6.69 3.20 -0.94
C GLU A 52 6.98 1.86 -1.64
N LEU A 53 6.42 0.76 -1.13
CA LEU A 53 6.52 -0.55 -1.79
C LEU A 53 5.90 -0.56 -3.20
N ARG A 54 4.87 0.26 -3.46
CA ARG A 54 4.24 0.38 -4.78
C ARG A 54 5.03 1.27 -5.74
N SER A 55 5.64 2.34 -5.20
CA SER A 55 6.43 3.28 -5.99
C SER A 55 7.85 2.78 -6.26
N HIS A 56 8.35 1.83 -5.44
CA HIS A 56 9.66 1.24 -5.64
C HIS A 56 9.76 0.63 -7.04
N PRO A 57 10.82 0.93 -7.82
CA PRO A 57 10.96 0.44 -9.18
C PRO A 57 10.72 -1.06 -9.24
N LYS A 58 9.72 -1.48 -10.01
CA LYS A 58 9.49 -2.90 -10.25
C LYS A 58 10.73 -3.44 -10.95
N HIS A 59 11.39 -4.42 -10.36
CA HIS A 59 12.49 -5.13 -10.99
C HIS A 59 11.95 -5.87 -12.22
N ALA A 60 11.84 -5.17 -13.35
CA ALA A 60 11.50 -5.74 -14.62
C ALA A 60 12.73 -6.51 -15.12
N GLY A 61 12.69 -7.83 -15.00
CA GLY A 61 13.65 -8.71 -15.66
C GLY A 61 14.78 -9.25 -14.78
N GLN A 62 14.47 -10.02 -13.75
CA GLN A 62 15.33 -11.14 -13.37
C GLN A 62 14.85 -12.37 -14.15
N ARG A 63 15.38 -12.53 -15.36
CA ARG A 63 15.42 -13.78 -16.11
C ARG A 63 16.88 -14.16 -16.31
#